data_AF-A0A9X9LIQ7-F1
#
_entry.id   AF-A0A9X9LIQ7-F1
#
_cell.length_a   1.000
_cell.length_b   1.000
_cell.length_c   1.000
_cell.angle_alpha   90.00
_cell.angle_beta   90.00
_cell.angle_gamma   90.00
#
_symmetry.space_group_name_H-M   'P 1'
#
loop_
_entity.id
_entity.type
_entity.pdbx_description
1 polymer ?
#
loop_
_entity_poly.entity_id
_entity_poly.type
_entity_poly.pdbx_seq_one_letter_code
_entity_poly.pdbx_strand_id
1 'polypeptide(L)'
;VDSSESSKIILFDKQKDFVASLSDEVFQLTPVGALKYDIKLAALQFSSSVQIDPPFSSWKDLQTFKQRVKSMNFIGQGTFSYYAISNATGLLKREGRKDGVKVALLMTDGIDHPKNPDVQSLSEDARTAGILFITIGLSTVVNEAKLRLISGDSSREPIPLLSDPALVDKIRDRLDILFEEKCEHKICECEKGDPGDPGPPGTHGNPGIKGERGPKGNPGDAQKGEPGERGPGGIPGYKGEKGESGQCGKPGIKGDKGSLGPHGPKGPRGLQGISGPPGDPGPKGFQ
;
A
#
# COMPACT_ATOMS: atom_id res chain seq x y z
N VAL A 1 -31.42 7.89 11.61
CA VAL A 1 -32.51 8.89 11.65
C VAL A 1 -33.51 8.46 12.70
N ASP A 2 -33.82 9.32 13.66
CA ASP A 2 -34.84 9.08 14.66
C ASP A 2 -36.22 9.38 14.06
N SER A 3 -37.06 8.35 13.96
CA SER A 3 -38.43 8.41 13.45
C SER A 3 -39.45 8.16 14.57
N SER A 4 -39.05 8.37 15.83
CA SER A 4 -39.92 8.27 17.00
C SER A 4 -40.92 9.43 17.09
N GLU A 5 -41.92 9.26 17.93
CA GLU A 5 -42.89 10.31 18.26
C GLU A 5 -42.22 11.56 18.84
N SER A 6 -41.14 11.41 19.63
CA SER A 6 -40.40 12.56 20.18
C SER A 6 -39.73 13.42 19.11
N SER A 7 -39.34 12.82 17.98
CA SER A 7 -38.79 13.57 16.84
C SER A 7 -39.87 14.44 16.18
N LYS A 8 -41.13 14.02 16.19
CA LYS A 8 -42.21 14.64 15.39
C LYS A 8 -41.90 14.61 13.87
N ILE A 9 -42.92 14.78 13.05
CA ILE A 9 -42.77 14.76 11.58
C ILE A 9 -41.80 15.85 11.10
N ILE A 10 -41.84 17.03 11.73
CA ILE A 10 -41.01 18.18 11.33
C ILE A 10 -39.50 17.91 11.55
N LEU A 11 -39.08 17.35 12.70
CA LEU A 11 -37.66 17.06 12.89
C LEU A 11 -37.24 15.86 12.04
N PHE A 12 -38.14 14.91 11.78
CA PHE A 12 -37.86 13.81 10.86
C PHE A 12 -37.54 14.32 9.43
N ASP A 13 -38.31 15.28 8.91
CA ASP A 13 -38.00 15.90 7.61
C ASP A 13 -36.68 16.68 7.65
N LYS A 14 -36.43 17.47 8.69
CA LYS A 14 -35.14 18.18 8.87
C LYS A 14 -33.94 17.24 8.92
N GLN A 15 -34.08 16.06 9.54
CA GLN A 15 -33.03 15.06 9.56
C GLN A 15 -32.75 14.51 8.16
N LYS A 16 -33.78 14.29 7.33
CA LYS A 16 -33.61 13.85 5.93
C LYS A 16 -32.90 14.93 5.10
N ASP A 17 -33.27 16.20 5.30
CA ASP A 17 -32.61 17.34 4.64
C ASP A 17 -31.15 17.47 5.06
N PHE A 18 -30.85 17.27 6.35
CA PHE A 18 -29.48 17.21 6.84
C PHE A 18 -28.69 16.07 6.21
N VAL A 19 -29.25 14.85 6.16
CA VAL A 19 -28.59 13.70 5.50
C VAL A 19 -28.31 14.00 4.03
N ALA A 20 -29.26 14.62 3.32
CA ALA A 20 -29.08 15.01 1.93
C ALA A 20 -27.94 16.02 1.76
N SER A 21 -27.92 17.08 2.58
CA SER A 21 -26.92 18.15 2.51
C SER A 21 -25.52 17.65 2.88
N LEU A 22 -25.40 16.91 3.99
CA LEU A 22 -24.14 16.30 4.41
C LEU A 22 -23.62 15.32 3.36
N SER A 23 -24.49 14.55 2.72
CA SER A 23 -24.06 13.60 1.69
C SER A 23 -23.48 14.29 0.45
N ASP A 24 -23.93 15.51 0.11
CA ASP A 24 -23.31 16.29 -0.97
C ASP A 24 -21.91 16.78 -0.56
N GLU A 25 -21.74 17.26 0.67
CA GLU A 25 -20.46 17.78 1.17
C GLU A 25 -19.42 16.67 1.39
N VAL A 26 -19.82 15.51 1.90
CA VAL A 26 -18.93 14.36 2.12
C VAL A 26 -18.38 13.81 0.80
N PHE A 27 -19.15 13.86 -0.29
CA PHE A 27 -18.70 13.42 -1.61
C PHE A 27 -17.84 14.46 -2.35
N GLN A 28 -17.77 15.69 -1.83
CA GLN A 28 -16.84 16.72 -2.29
C GLN A 28 -15.49 16.66 -1.56
N LEU A 29 -15.33 15.83 -0.54
CA LEU A 29 -14.06 15.64 0.16
C LEU A 29 -13.00 15.08 -0.79
N THR A 30 -11.84 15.74 -0.79
CA THR A 30 -10.67 15.34 -1.57
C THR A 30 -9.52 15.03 -0.62
N PRO A 31 -9.02 13.79 -0.56
CA PRO A 31 -7.86 13.48 0.25
C PRO A 31 -6.62 14.20 -0.29
N VAL A 32 -5.62 14.36 0.58
CA VAL A 32 -4.31 14.90 0.17
C VAL A 32 -3.67 14.02 -0.92
N GLY A 33 -3.18 14.66 -1.99
CA GLY A 33 -2.48 13.99 -3.08
C GLY A 33 -3.39 13.46 -4.19
N ALA A 34 -2.99 12.35 -4.84
CA ALA A 34 -3.71 11.75 -5.97
C ALA A 34 -4.74 10.68 -5.55
N LEU A 35 -5.06 10.60 -4.26
CA LEU A 35 -6.00 9.61 -3.73
C LEU A 35 -7.46 10.04 -3.96
N LYS A 36 -8.39 9.10 -3.79
CA LYS A 36 -9.84 9.38 -3.78
C LYS A 36 -10.50 8.57 -2.68
N TYR A 37 -11.46 9.16 -1.99
CA TYR A 37 -12.30 8.42 -1.07
C TYR A 37 -13.31 7.56 -1.85
N ASP A 38 -13.34 6.26 -1.56
CA ASP A 38 -14.39 5.37 -2.01
C ASP A 38 -15.46 5.29 -0.91
N ILE A 39 -16.48 6.14 -1.00
CA ILE A 39 -17.51 6.30 0.04
C ILE A 39 -18.77 5.51 -0.34
N LYS A 40 -19.30 4.75 0.63
CA LYS A 40 -20.63 4.12 0.54
C LYS A 40 -21.48 4.61 1.71
N LEU A 41 -22.73 4.94 1.44
CA LEU A 41 -23.69 5.32 2.48
C LEU A 41 -24.77 4.25 2.62
N ALA A 42 -25.29 4.14 3.84
CA ALA A 42 -26.50 3.42 4.16
C ALA A 42 -27.35 4.29 5.08
N ALA A 43 -28.66 4.10 5.06
CA ALA A 43 -29.56 4.83 5.92
C ALA A 43 -30.42 3.87 6.74
N LEU A 44 -30.60 4.24 8.00
CA LEU A 44 -31.36 3.49 8.99
C LEU A 44 -32.27 4.48 9.72
N GLN A 45 -33.55 4.14 9.78
CA GLN A 45 -34.51 4.84 10.62
C GLN A 45 -34.97 3.94 11.77
N PHE A 46 -35.19 4.54 12.93
CA PHE A 46 -35.56 3.81 14.13
C PHE A 46 -36.66 4.51 14.94
N SER A 47 -37.48 3.71 15.61
CA SER A 47 -38.38 4.08 16.69
C SER A 47 -38.49 2.91 17.65
N SER A 48 -39.67 2.28 17.80
CA SER A 48 -39.88 0.96 18.39
C SER A 48 -39.44 -0.19 17.48
N SER A 49 -39.26 0.11 16.19
CA SER A 49 -38.79 -0.79 15.15
C SER A 49 -37.67 -0.12 14.35
N VAL A 50 -36.94 -0.91 13.57
CA VAL A 50 -35.83 -0.42 12.76
C VAL A 50 -36.05 -0.80 11.31
N GLN A 51 -35.84 0.16 10.41
CA GLN A 51 -35.84 -0.06 8.98
C GLN A 51 -34.52 0.43 8.39
N ILE A 52 -33.86 -0.45 7.63
CA ILE A 52 -32.61 -0.15 6.91
C ILE A 52 -32.96 -0.05 5.42
N ASP A 53 -33.00 1.17 4.90
CA ASP A 53 -33.21 1.41 3.48
C ASP A 53 -32.58 2.77 3.08
N PRO A 54 -31.53 2.81 2.25
CA PRO A 54 -30.87 1.67 1.63
C PRO A 54 -29.78 1.06 2.55
N PRO A 55 -29.58 -0.27 2.54
CA PRO A 55 -28.37 -0.90 3.09
C PRO A 55 -27.15 -0.69 2.17
N PHE A 56 -25.93 -0.89 2.69
CA PHE A 56 -24.68 -0.72 1.93
C PHE A 56 -24.59 -1.65 0.71
N SER A 57 -25.12 -2.86 0.82
CA SER A 57 -25.22 -3.86 -0.24
C SER A 57 -26.02 -3.38 -1.46
N SER A 58 -26.93 -2.42 -1.27
CA SER A 58 -27.73 -1.81 -2.34
C SER A 58 -27.16 -0.51 -2.88
N TRP A 59 -25.99 -0.08 -2.40
CA TRP A 59 -25.33 1.15 -2.82
C TRP A 59 -25.07 1.18 -4.34
N LYS A 60 -25.47 2.28 -4.98
CA LYS A 60 -25.26 2.52 -6.42
C LYS A 60 -24.55 3.85 -6.64
N ASP A 61 -25.22 4.93 -6.24
CA ASP A 61 -24.79 6.31 -6.41
C ASP A 61 -25.48 7.22 -5.40
N LEU A 62 -24.97 8.44 -5.27
CA LEU A 62 -25.45 9.44 -4.32
C LEU A 62 -26.90 9.87 -4.59
N GLN A 63 -27.32 9.98 -5.86
CA GLN A 63 -28.66 10.45 -6.20
C GLN A 63 -29.72 9.41 -5.81
N THR A 64 -29.47 8.14 -6.10
CA THR A 64 -30.32 7.01 -5.68
C THR A 64 -30.42 6.95 -4.17
N PHE A 65 -29.31 7.13 -3.45
CA PHE A 65 -29.30 7.18 -1.98
C PHE A 65 -30.19 8.31 -1.44
N LYS A 66 -30.02 9.54 -1.95
CA LYS A 66 -30.81 10.70 -1.53
C LYS A 66 -32.31 10.51 -1.83
N GLN A 67 -32.66 9.93 -2.97
CA GLN A 67 -34.04 9.60 -3.30
C GLN A 67 -34.65 8.60 -2.31
N ARG A 68 -33.91 7.55 -1.93
CA ARG A 68 -34.34 6.56 -0.94
C ARG A 68 -34.57 7.19 0.42
N VAL A 69 -33.61 7.99 0.91
CA VAL A 69 -33.74 8.74 2.17
C VAL A 69 -34.96 9.67 2.13
N LYS A 70 -35.15 10.41 1.04
CA LYS A 70 -36.31 11.31 0.87
C LYS A 70 -37.65 10.57 0.94
N SER A 71 -37.70 9.35 0.39
CA SER A 71 -38.89 8.49 0.37
C SER A 71 -39.18 7.76 1.69
N MET A 72 -38.33 7.91 2.71
CA MET A 72 -38.55 7.30 4.01
C MET A 72 -39.83 7.83 4.66
N ASN A 73 -40.66 6.88 5.13
CA ASN A 73 -41.89 7.18 5.83
C ASN A 73 -41.67 7.26 7.34
N PHE A 74 -42.30 8.25 7.96
CA PHE A 74 -42.31 8.40 9.42
C PHE A 74 -42.99 7.18 10.07
N ILE A 75 -42.33 6.56 11.06
CA ILE A 75 -42.87 5.39 11.76
C ILE A 75 -43.69 5.82 12.98
N GLY A 76 -43.18 6.75 13.78
CA GLY A 76 -43.71 7.12 15.09
C GLY A 76 -43.44 6.05 16.16
N GLN A 77 -44.09 6.19 17.33
CA GLN A 77 -43.92 5.34 18.53
C GLN A 77 -42.66 5.67 19.35
N GLY A 78 -42.43 4.93 20.44
CA GLY A 78 -41.36 5.20 21.40
C GLY A 78 -39.96 5.17 20.81
N THR A 79 -39.03 5.84 21.48
CA THR A 79 -37.63 5.97 21.08
C THR A 79 -36.81 4.84 21.69
N PHE A 80 -36.30 3.92 20.86
CA PHE A 80 -35.46 2.81 21.32
C PHE A 80 -34.08 2.87 20.64
N SER A 81 -33.21 3.75 21.14
CA SER A 81 -31.84 3.89 20.62
C SER A 81 -31.03 2.58 20.66
N TYR A 82 -31.36 1.64 21.55
CA TYR A 82 -30.72 0.33 21.60
C TYR A 82 -30.82 -0.40 20.25
N TYR A 83 -32.01 -0.45 19.67
CA TYR A 83 -32.21 -1.13 18.39
C TYR A 83 -31.52 -0.39 17.26
N ALA A 84 -31.45 0.95 17.32
CA ALA A 84 -30.72 1.75 16.34
C ALA A 84 -29.23 1.40 16.35
N ILE A 85 -28.59 1.45 17.53
CA ILE A 85 -27.16 1.19 17.69
C ILE A 85 -26.85 -0.26 17.34
N SER A 86 -27.68 -1.21 17.77
CA SER A 86 -27.46 -2.64 17.54
C SER A 86 -27.55 -2.99 16.04
N ASN A 87 -28.58 -2.50 15.36
CA ASN A 87 -28.74 -2.74 13.92
C ASN A 87 -27.67 -2.00 13.10
N ALA A 88 -27.31 -0.76 13.44
CA ALA A 88 -26.23 -0.03 12.77
C ALA A 88 -24.89 -0.74 12.95
N THR A 89 -24.59 -1.20 14.17
CA THR A 89 -23.37 -1.97 14.48
C THR A 89 -23.34 -3.27 13.69
N GLY A 90 -24.45 -4.01 13.67
CA GLY A 90 -24.57 -5.24 12.89
C GLY A 90 -24.41 -5.00 11.39
N LEU A 91 -24.99 -3.93 10.85
CA LEU A 91 -24.86 -3.56 9.44
C LEU A 91 -23.41 -3.24 9.08
N LEU A 92 -22.73 -2.41 9.87
CA LEU A 92 -21.32 -2.04 9.64
C LEU A 92 -20.36 -3.21 9.83
N LYS A 93 -20.64 -4.15 10.74
CA LYS A 93 -19.87 -5.38 10.90
C LYS A 93 -20.02 -6.33 9.71
N ARG A 94 -21.23 -6.46 9.16
CA ARG A 94 -21.52 -7.41 8.06
C ARG A 94 -21.19 -6.85 6.68
N GLU A 95 -21.53 -5.60 6.41
CA GLU A 95 -21.46 -5.01 5.07
C GLU A 95 -20.39 -3.91 4.95
N GLY A 96 -19.81 -3.47 6.08
CA GLY A 96 -18.69 -2.52 6.07
C GLY A 96 -17.40 -3.16 5.55
N ARG A 97 -16.57 -2.36 4.89
CA ARG A 97 -15.26 -2.83 4.40
C ARG A 97 -14.34 -3.16 5.58
N LYS A 98 -13.55 -4.22 5.47
CA LYS A 98 -12.63 -4.67 6.52
C LYS A 98 -11.67 -3.56 6.95
N ASP A 99 -10.97 -2.98 5.98
CA ASP A 99 -9.97 -1.92 6.18
C ASP A 99 -10.54 -0.51 5.95
N GLY A 100 -11.86 -0.38 5.87
CA GLY A 100 -12.52 0.92 5.72
C GLY A 100 -12.79 1.59 7.06
N VAL A 101 -12.81 2.93 7.04
CA VAL A 101 -13.31 3.74 8.16
C VAL A 101 -14.81 3.52 8.29
N LYS A 102 -15.27 3.13 9.49
CA LYS A 102 -16.68 2.83 9.77
C LYS A 102 -17.23 3.93 10.67
N VAL A 103 -18.18 4.72 10.16
CA VAL A 103 -18.80 5.82 10.90
C VAL A 103 -20.31 5.66 10.91
N ALA A 104 -20.93 5.92 12.05
CA ALA A 104 -22.37 5.95 12.25
C ALA A 104 -22.79 7.30 12.83
N LEU A 105 -23.66 8.03 12.13
CA LEU A 105 -24.25 9.27 12.63
C LEU A 105 -25.59 8.96 13.30
N LEU A 106 -25.67 9.15 14.61
CA LEU A 106 -26.87 8.94 15.39
C LEU A 106 -27.50 10.27 15.77
N MET A 107 -28.61 10.62 15.13
CA MET A 107 -29.42 11.77 15.48
C MET A 107 -30.47 11.36 16.51
N THR A 108 -30.42 11.90 17.72
CA THR A 108 -31.39 11.66 18.81
C THR A 108 -31.14 12.61 19.99
N ASP A 109 -32.17 12.89 20.79
CA ASP A 109 -32.02 13.66 22.04
C ASP A 109 -31.52 12.81 23.21
N GLY A 110 -31.40 11.49 23.05
CA GLY A 110 -30.93 10.57 24.10
C GLY A 110 -31.96 10.33 25.22
N ILE A 111 -33.20 10.76 25.01
CA ILE A 111 -34.34 10.49 25.89
C ILE A 111 -35.10 9.31 25.30
N ASP A 112 -34.79 8.11 25.77
CA ASP A 112 -35.41 6.88 25.28
C ASP A 112 -36.65 6.50 26.08
N HIS A 113 -37.46 5.63 25.49
CA HIS A 113 -38.55 4.95 26.17
C HIS A 113 -38.03 4.20 27.42
N PRO A 114 -38.74 4.17 28.57
CA PRO A 114 -38.25 3.55 29.81
C PRO A 114 -37.91 2.05 29.70
N LYS A 115 -38.49 1.35 28.72
CA LYS A 115 -38.20 -0.06 28.41
C LYS A 115 -37.02 -0.26 27.45
N ASN A 116 -36.38 0.82 26.99
CA ASN A 116 -35.20 0.72 26.14
C ASN A 116 -34.08 0.04 26.93
N PRO A 117 -33.49 -1.04 26.42
CA PRO A 117 -32.37 -1.69 27.08
C PRO A 117 -31.17 -0.74 27.23
N ASP A 118 -30.27 -1.09 28.14
CA ASP A 118 -29.03 -0.33 28.31
C ASP A 118 -28.18 -0.36 27.02
N VAL A 119 -27.54 0.78 26.72
CA VAL A 119 -26.76 0.97 25.50
C VAL A 119 -25.26 1.00 25.76
N GLN A 120 -24.80 0.88 27.02
CA GLN A 120 -23.40 1.04 27.37
C GLN A 120 -22.53 -0.06 26.77
N SER A 121 -22.81 -1.32 27.10
CA SER A 121 -22.03 -2.46 26.59
C SER A 121 -22.06 -2.52 25.07
N LEU A 122 -23.21 -2.22 24.48
CA LEU A 122 -23.39 -2.18 23.03
C LEU A 122 -22.54 -1.09 22.36
N SER A 123 -22.45 0.09 22.97
CA SER A 123 -21.64 1.20 22.45
C SER A 123 -20.15 0.88 22.59
N GLU A 124 -19.74 0.25 23.69
CA GLU A 124 -18.37 -0.25 23.89
C GLU A 124 -17.99 -1.32 22.85
N ASP A 125 -18.89 -2.26 22.57
CA ASP A 125 -18.72 -3.31 21.56
C ASP A 125 -18.58 -2.74 20.14
N ALA A 126 -19.32 -1.68 19.83
CA ALA A 126 -19.22 -1.01 18.54
C ALA A 126 -17.87 -0.29 18.38
N ARG A 127 -17.42 0.42 19.41
CA ARG A 127 -16.11 1.08 19.41
C ARG A 127 -14.97 0.08 19.29
N THR A 128 -15.05 -1.04 20.02
CA THR A 128 -14.06 -2.13 19.94
C THR A 128 -14.01 -2.75 18.54
N ALA A 129 -15.12 -2.71 17.79
CA ALA A 129 -15.17 -3.12 16.39
C ALA A 129 -14.68 -2.05 15.39
N GLY A 130 -14.13 -0.93 15.88
CA GLY A 130 -13.65 0.17 15.05
C GLY A 130 -14.77 1.00 14.41
N ILE A 131 -15.97 0.99 14.99
CA ILE A 131 -17.10 1.82 14.54
C ILE A 131 -17.14 3.09 15.38
N LEU A 132 -17.07 4.23 14.70
CA LEU A 132 -17.13 5.55 15.32
C LEU A 132 -18.56 6.08 15.27
N PHE A 133 -19.12 6.36 16.43
CA PHE A 133 -20.41 7.01 16.54
C PHE A 133 -20.23 8.52 16.69
N ILE A 134 -20.91 9.28 15.85
CA ILE A 134 -21.07 10.72 15.99
C ILE A 134 -22.52 10.96 16.38
N THR A 135 -22.75 11.52 17.57
CA THR A 135 -24.08 11.82 18.09
C THR A 135 -24.47 13.26 17.79
N ILE A 136 -25.72 13.45 17.37
CA ILE A 136 -26.29 14.75 17.00
C ILE A 136 -27.62 14.91 17.75
N GLY A 137 -27.76 15.97 18.54
CA GLY A 137 -29.01 16.32 19.22
C GLY A 137 -30.07 16.81 18.25
N LEU A 138 -31.33 16.44 18.44
CA LEU A 138 -32.45 16.93 17.62
C LEU A 138 -33.02 18.25 18.16
N SER A 139 -32.84 18.51 19.46
CA SER A 139 -33.31 19.69 20.16
C SER A 139 -32.25 20.24 21.12
N THR A 140 -32.55 21.36 21.78
CA THR A 140 -31.67 21.97 22.79
C THR A 140 -31.65 21.21 24.11
N VAL A 141 -32.58 20.26 24.30
CA VAL A 141 -32.70 19.47 25.53
C VAL A 141 -32.28 18.04 25.21
N VAL A 142 -31.00 17.74 25.48
CA VAL A 142 -30.42 16.44 25.22
C VAL A 142 -29.88 15.79 26.48
N ASN A 143 -29.91 14.47 26.53
CA ASN A 143 -29.16 13.69 27.51
C ASN A 143 -27.69 13.60 27.09
N GLU A 144 -26.91 14.65 27.38
CA GLU A 144 -25.50 14.74 26.99
C GLU A 144 -24.68 13.54 27.48
N ALA A 145 -24.88 13.10 28.72
CA ALA A 145 -24.15 11.99 29.30
C ALA A 145 -24.33 10.71 28.48
N LYS A 146 -25.56 10.44 28.04
CA LYS A 146 -25.86 9.29 27.17
C LYS A 146 -25.29 9.45 25.77
N LEU A 147 -25.42 10.63 25.16
CA LEU A 147 -24.90 10.87 23.82
C LEU A 147 -23.37 10.74 23.76
N ARG A 148 -22.67 11.20 24.82
CA ARG A 148 -21.21 11.01 24.97
C ARG A 148 -20.84 9.56 25.25
N LEU A 149 -21.63 8.85 26.05
CA LEU A 149 -21.42 7.43 26.29
C LEU A 149 -21.53 6.62 24.99
N ILE A 150 -22.43 6.97 24.09
CA ILE A 150 -22.58 6.30 22.79
C ILE A 150 -21.40 6.63 21.87
N SER A 151 -21.07 7.92 21.70
CA SER A 151 -19.97 8.34 20.82
C SER A 151 -18.58 7.95 21.36
N GLY A 152 -18.45 7.76 22.68
CA GLY A 152 -17.16 7.66 23.35
C GLY A 152 -16.42 9.00 23.42
N ASP A 153 -17.13 10.10 23.19
CA ASP A 153 -16.55 11.44 23.12
C ASP A 153 -16.31 12.00 24.53
N SER A 154 -15.03 12.04 24.93
CA SER A 154 -14.56 12.60 26.19
C SER A 154 -14.21 14.08 26.12
N SER A 155 -14.38 14.73 24.96
CA SER A 155 -14.14 16.17 24.80
C SER A 155 -15.06 16.98 25.71
N ARG A 156 -14.73 18.26 25.92
CA ARG A 156 -15.63 19.22 26.57
C ARG A 156 -16.46 20.01 25.56
N GLU A 157 -16.43 19.61 24.28
CA GLU A 157 -17.14 20.32 23.22
C GLU A 157 -18.65 20.11 23.33
N PRO A 158 -19.48 21.13 23.07
CA PRO A 158 -20.93 20.97 23.05
C PRO A 158 -21.38 19.88 22.07
N ILE A 159 -22.47 19.18 22.40
CA ILE A 159 -23.07 18.21 21.49
C ILE A 159 -23.55 18.94 20.22
N PRO A 160 -23.19 18.47 19.01
CA PRO A 160 -23.71 19.05 17.76
C PRO A 160 -25.23 18.95 17.71
N LEU A 161 -25.91 20.03 17.35
CA LEU A 161 -27.38 20.10 17.30
C LEU A 161 -27.86 20.25 15.87
N LEU A 162 -28.95 19.55 15.51
CA LEU A 162 -29.60 19.62 14.20
C LEU A 162 -30.05 21.03 13.81
N SER A 163 -30.30 21.88 14.80
CA SER A 163 -30.68 23.28 14.61
C SER A 163 -29.50 24.22 14.28
N ASP A 164 -28.26 23.76 14.44
CA ASP A 164 -27.07 24.57 14.16
C ASP A 164 -26.89 24.73 12.63
N PRO A 165 -26.92 25.96 12.09
CA PRO A 165 -26.77 26.19 10.66
C PRO A 165 -25.39 25.75 10.11
N ALA A 166 -24.36 25.71 10.97
CA ALA A 166 -23.02 25.26 10.60
C ALA A 166 -22.80 23.76 10.86
N LEU A 167 -23.86 23.00 11.20
CA LEU A 167 -23.71 21.59 11.54
C LEU A 167 -23.10 20.77 10.40
N VAL A 168 -23.55 21.00 9.16
CA VAL A 168 -23.06 20.24 8.01
C VAL A 168 -21.56 20.39 7.86
N ASP A 169 -21.06 21.62 7.90
CA ASP A 169 -19.63 21.93 7.78
C ASP A 169 -18.83 21.32 8.93
N LYS A 170 -19.30 21.46 10.17
CA LYS A 170 -18.65 20.87 11.35
C LYS A 170 -18.51 19.35 11.27
N ILE A 171 -19.57 18.67 10.83
CA ILE A 171 -19.55 17.21 10.68
C ILE A 171 -18.66 16.81 9.50
N ARG A 172 -18.72 17.54 8.39
CA ARG A 172 -17.86 17.33 7.22
C ARG A 172 -16.38 17.46 7.60
N ASP A 173 -15.99 18.52 8.29
CA ASP A 173 -14.60 18.74 8.74
C ASP A 173 -14.15 17.64 9.72
N ARG A 174 -15.02 17.22 10.64
CA ARG A 174 -14.72 16.10 11.56
C ARG A 174 -14.51 14.78 10.80
N LEU A 175 -15.28 14.54 9.73
CA LEU A 175 -15.10 13.37 8.88
C LEU A 175 -13.83 13.45 8.04
N ASP A 176 -13.47 14.64 7.54
CA ASP A 176 -12.26 14.87 6.74
C ASP A 176 -11.00 14.51 7.56
N ILE A 177 -10.87 15.09 8.75
CA ILE A 177 -9.77 14.78 9.70
C ILE A 177 -9.72 13.27 9.99
N LEU A 178 -10.87 12.67 10.28
CA LEU A 178 -10.94 11.25 10.58
C LEU A 178 -10.49 10.38 9.39
N PHE A 179 -10.90 10.76 8.18
CA PHE A 179 -10.54 10.02 6.97
C PHE A 179 -9.06 10.19 6.67
N GLU A 180 -8.49 11.38 6.82
CA GLU A 180 -7.05 11.62 6.66
C GLU A 180 -6.22 10.78 7.63
N GLU A 181 -6.51 10.82 8.93
CA GLU A 181 -5.79 10.03 9.96
C GLU A 181 -5.78 8.53 9.66
N LYS A 182 -6.85 8.01 9.05
CA LYS A 182 -7.00 6.59 8.74
C LYS A 182 -6.53 6.23 7.32
N CYS A 183 -6.44 7.19 6.43
CA CYS A 183 -5.98 7.00 5.05
C CYS A 183 -4.46 7.15 4.90
N GLU A 184 -3.72 7.48 5.96
CA GLU A 184 -2.26 7.36 6.00
C GLU A 184 -1.80 5.92 5.73
N HIS A 185 -1.69 5.58 4.45
CA HIS A 185 -0.70 4.62 4.02
C HIS A 185 0.65 5.22 4.41
N LYS A 186 1.37 4.52 5.29
CA LYS A 186 2.82 4.69 5.43
C LYS A 186 3.40 4.81 4.02
N ILE A 187 3.77 6.01 3.63
CA ILE A 187 4.67 6.22 2.51
C ILE A 187 5.94 5.53 2.98
N CYS A 188 6.15 4.30 2.51
CA CYS A 188 7.44 3.64 2.69
C CYS A 188 8.42 4.44 1.83
N GLU A 189 9.05 5.46 2.40
CA GLU A 189 10.26 6.03 1.85
C GLU A 189 11.30 4.90 1.82
N CYS A 190 11.41 4.23 0.68
CA CYS A 190 12.52 3.35 0.41
C CYS A 190 13.72 4.23 0.06
N GLU A 191 14.58 4.46 1.05
CA GLU A 191 15.91 4.99 0.78
C GLU A 191 16.59 4.10 -0.25
N LYS A 192 17.10 4.72 -1.32
CA LYS A 192 17.88 4.02 -2.34
C LYS A 192 19.11 3.46 -1.65
N GLY A 193 19.18 2.14 -1.53
CA GLY A 193 20.33 1.47 -0.93
C GLY A 193 21.63 1.88 -1.62
N ASP A 194 22.68 2.07 -0.82
CA ASP A 194 23.99 2.49 -1.30
C ASP A 194 24.53 1.52 -2.38
N PRO A 195 25.30 2.03 -3.36
CA PRO A 195 26.01 1.16 -4.29
C PRO A 195 26.89 0.16 -3.54
N GLY A 196 26.78 -1.13 -3.88
CA GLY A 196 27.61 -2.16 -3.26
C GLY A 196 29.10 -1.96 -3.55
N ASP A 197 29.95 -2.44 -2.63
CA ASP A 197 31.39 -2.27 -2.72
C ASP A 197 32.00 -2.86 -4.02
N PRO A 198 33.07 -2.25 -4.56
CA PRO A 198 33.81 -2.81 -5.68
C PRO A 198 34.31 -4.23 -5.39
N GLY A 199 34.18 -5.12 -6.38
CA GLY A 199 34.70 -6.49 -6.26
C GLY A 199 36.22 -6.55 -6.12
N PRO A 200 36.77 -7.61 -5.51
CA PRO A 200 38.21 -7.75 -5.32
C PRO A 200 38.97 -7.86 -6.66
N PRO A 201 40.25 -7.43 -6.72
CA PRO A 201 41.10 -7.58 -7.89
C PRO A 201 41.24 -9.05 -8.34
N GLY A 202 41.29 -9.28 -9.65
CA GLY A 202 41.50 -10.62 -10.22
C GLY A 202 42.89 -11.18 -9.87
N THR A 203 43.00 -12.51 -9.80
CA THR A 203 44.27 -13.19 -9.51
C THR A 203 45.21 -13.17 -10.72
N HIS A 204 46.52 -13.17 -10.46
CA HIS A 204 47.53 -13.20 -11.53
C HIS A 204 47.51 -14.56 -12.25
N GLY A 205 47.67 -14.53 -13.57
CA GLY A 205 47.75 -15.75 -14.38
C GLY A 205 48.99 -16.59 -14.05
N ASN A 206 48.88 -17.90 -14.19
CA ASN A 206 49.98 -18.83 -13.92
C ASN A 206 51.12 -18.66 -14.94
N PRO A 207 52.39 -18.86 -14.53
CA PRO A 207 53.53 -18.88 -15.45
C PRO A 207 53.36 -19.94 -16.56
N GLY A 208 53.86 -19.64 -17.77
CA GLY A 208 53.82 -20.57 -18.89
C GLY A 208 54.62 -21.85 -18.63
N ILE A 209 54.16 -22.96 -19.20
CA ILE A 209 54.83 -24.27 -19.10
C ILE A 209 56.18 -24.24 -19.82
N LYS A 210 57.20 -24.88 -19.21
CA LYS A 210 58.55 -25.00 -19.77
C LYS A 210 58.51 -25.92 -21.01
N GLY A 211 59.12 -25.49 -22.11
CA GLY A 211 59.18 -26.27 -23.35
C GLY A 211 59.85 -27.64 -23.17
N GLU A 212 59.42 -28.62 -23.96
CA GLU A 212 59.94 -29.98 -23.91
C GLU A 212 61.40 -30.06 -24.39
N ARG A 213 62.15 -31.02 -23.84
CA ARG A 213 63.54 -31.26 -24.25
C ARG A 213 63.55 -31.98 -25.60
N GLY A 214 64.32 -31.46 -26.56
CA GLY A 214 64.44 -32.06 -27.89
C GLY A 214 64.92 -33.53 -27.87
N PRO A 215 64.61 -34.31 -28.92
CA PRO A 215 64.94 -35.72 -28.98
C PRO A 215 66.45 -35.98 -28.94
N LYS A 216 66.84 -37.11 -28.35
CA LYS A 216 68.25 -37.53 -28.21
C LYS A 216 68.76 -38.07 -29.55
N GLY A 217 69.87 -37.55 -30.06
CA GLY A 217 70.46 -37.98 -31.35
C GLY A 217 70.91 -39.45 -31.36
N ASN A 218 70.82 -40.09 -32.53
CA ASN A 218 71.27 -41.47 -32.75
C ASN A 218 72.82 -41.57 -32.75
N PRO A 219 73.40 -42.74 -32.38
CA PRO A 219 74.84 -42.86 -32.15
C PRO A 219 75.62 -42.88 -33.46
N GLY A 220 76.61 -41.99 -33.58
CA GLY A 220 77.58 -41.99 -34.69
C GLY A 220 77.44 -40.83 -35.67
N ASP A 221 77.27 -39.60 -35.19
CA ASP A 221 77.91 -38.41 -35.74
C ASP A 221 77.65 -37.23 -34.79
N ALA A 222 78.71 -36.48 -34.46
CA ALA A 222 78.67 -35.41 -33.47
C ALA A 222 78.01 -34.14 -34.03
N GLN A 223 76.68 -34.12 -34.10
CA GLN A 223 75.90 -32.89 -34.29
C GLN A 223 75.09 -32.58 -33.01
N LYS A 224 75.34 -31.40 -32.46
CA LYS A 224 74.63 -30.83 -31.32
C LYS A 224 73.17 -30.65 -31.70
N GLY A 225 72.26 -31.40 -31.07
CA GLY A 225 70.82 -31.31 -31.34
C GLY A 225 70.28 -29.89 -31.17
N GLU A 226 69.33 -29.51 -32.03
CA GLU A 226 68.76 -28.16 -32.05
C GLU A 226 68.07 -27.79 -30.71
N PRO A 227 68.05 -26.50 -30.33
CA PRO A 227 67.28 -26.04 -29.17
C PRO A 227 65.80 -26.38 -29.33
N GLY A 228 65.18 -26.95 -28.29
CA GLY A 228 63.75 -27.27 -28.30
C GLY A 228 62.88 -26.03 -28.52
N GLU A 229 61.72 -26.23 -29.17
CA GLU A 229 60.78 -25.14 -29.47
C GLU A 229 60.28 -24.43 -28.20
N ARG A 230 60.06 -23.12 -28.31
CA ARG A 230 59.51 -22.29 -27.23
C ARG A 230 58.09 -22.76 -26.93
N GLY A 231 57.82 -23.15 -25.68
CA GLY A 231 56.48 -23.54 -25.23
C GLY A 231 55.42 -22.44 -25.48
N PRO A 232 54.13 -22.82 -25.61
CA PRO A 232 53.05 -21.87 -25.82
C PRO A 232 52.92 -20.89 -24.65
N GLY A 233 52.47 -19.65 -24.94
CA GLY A 233 52.24 -18.63 -23.92
C GLY A 233 51.21 -19.05 -22.88
N GLY A 234 51.39 -18.61 -21.63
CA GLY A 234 50.47 -18.91 -20.52
C GLY A 234 49.03 -18.44 -20.80
N ILE A 235 48.07 -19.20 -20.30
CA ILE A 235 46.64 -18.93 -20.46
C ILE A 235 46.27 -17.69 -19.60
N PRO A 236 45.51 -16.71 -20.11
CA PRO A 236 45.02 -15.59 -19.29
C PRO A 236 44.28 -16.08 -18.04
N GLY A 237 44.46 -15.39 -16.91
CA GLY A 237 43.78 -15.72 -15.66
C GLY A 237 42.26 -15.65 -15.79
N TYR A 238 41.55 -16.50 -15.04
CA TYR A 238 40.10 -16.51 -15.03
C TYR A 238 39.53 -15.21 -14.44
N LYS A 239 38.46 -14.68 -15.04
CA LYS A 239 37.70 -13.57 -14.47
C LYS A 239 37.11 -14.01 -13.12
N GLY A 240 37.32 -13.22 -12.07
CA GLY A 240 36.80 -13.53 -10.72
C GLY A 240 35.30 -13.78 -10.72
N GLU A 241 34.85 -14.69 -9.85
CA GLU A 241 33.44 -15.05 -9.72
C GLU A 241 32.59 -13.84 -9.33
N LYS A 242 31.38 -13.76 -9.89
CA LYS A 242 30.41 -12.73 -9.54
C LYS A 242 29.96 -13.00 -8.10
N GLY A 243 30.13 -12.03 -7.21
CA GLY A 243 29.69 -12.16 -5.80
C GLY A 243 28.23 -12.60 -5.69
N GLU A 244 27.95 -13.37 -4.63
CA GLU A 244 26.60 -13.89 -4.35
C GLU A 244 25.59 -12.76 -4.29
N SER A 245 24.41 -12.96 -4.89
CA SER A 245 23.31 -12.01 -4.76
C SER A 245 22.73 -12.09 -3.35
N GLY A 246 22.62 -10.95 -2.68
CA GLY A 246 21.85 -10.83 -1.45
C GLY A 246 20.40 -11.31 -1.65
N GLN A 247 19.80 -11.84 -0.59
CA GLN A 247 18.42 -12.35 -0.62
C GLN A 247 17.44 -11.28 -1.12
N CYS A 248 16.52 -11.69 -1.98
CA CYS A 248 15.67 -10.80 -2.77
C CYS A 248 14.56 -10.16 -1.90
N GLY A 249 14.50 -8.83 -1.86
CA GLY A 249 13.25 -8.10 -1.65
C GLY A 249 12.37 -8.21 -2.91
N LYS A 250 11.04 -8.23 -2.77
CA LYS A 250 10.10 -8.43 -3.89
C LYS A 250 10.40 -7.45 -5.05
N PRO A 251 10.35 -7.87 -6.33
CA PRO A 251 10.93 -7.09 -7.42
C PRO A 251 10.18 -5.80 -7.71
N GLY A 252 10.91 -4.68 -7.72
CA GLY A 252 10.50 -3.46 -8.43
C GLY A 252 10.85 -3.54 -9.92
N ILE A 253 10.14 -2.77 -10.76
CA ILE A 253 10.41 -2.64 -12.19
C ILE A 253 11.86 -2.23 -12.45
N LYS A 254 12.56 -3.04 -13.25
CA LYS A 254 14.00 -2.92 -13.53
C LYS A 254 14.25 -1.75 -14.47
N GLY A 255 15.03 -0.77 -14.03
CA GLY A 255 15.53 0.31 -14.89
C GLY A 255 16.54 -0.18 -15.93
N ASP A 256 16.63 0.55 -17.04
CA ASP A 256 17.47 0.20 -18.18
C ASP A 256 18.96 0.07 -17.80
N LYS A 257 19.59 -0.98 -18.32
CA LYS A 257 20.99 -1.33 -18.04
C LYS A 257 21.90 -0.31 -18.74
N GLY A 258 22.75 0.39 -17.97
CA GLY A 258 23.77 1.28 -18.51
C GLY A 258 24.69 0.60 -19.53
N SER A 259 25.13 1.36 -20.52
CA SER A 259 25.97 0.89 -21.64
C SER A 259 27.27 0.24 -21.18
N LEU A 260 27.68 -0.84 -21.87
CA LEU A 260 28.93 -1.55 -21.61
C LEU A 260 30.13 -0.58 -21.75
N GLY A 261 31.06 -0.61 -20.79
CA GLY A 261 32.30 0.15 -20.90
C GLY A 261 33.17 -0.30 -22.09
N PRO A 262 34.01 0.59 -22.65
CA PRO A 262 34.85 0.27 -23.80
C PRO A 262 35.86 -0.85 -23.49
N HIS A 263 36.18 -1.65 -24.51
CA HIS A 263 37.20 -2.71 -24.42
C HIS A 263 38.59 -2.13 -24.14
N GLY A 264 39.39 -2.82 -23.32
CA GLY A 264 40.78 -2.45 -23.08
C GLY A 264 41.65 -2.60 -24.34
N PRO A 265 42.77 -1.86 -24.43
CA PRO A 265 43.67 -1.91 -25.59
C PRO A 265 44.32 -3.29 -25.75
N LYS A 266 44.50 -3.71 -27.01
CA LYS A 266 45.18 -4.97 -27.37
C LYS A 266 46.66 -4.89 -26.98
N GLY A 267 47.20 -5.95 -26.37
CA GLY A 267 48.61 -6.02 -26.00
C GLY A 267 49.56 -5.91 -27.20
N PRO A 268 50.81 -5.46 -26.99
CA PRO A 268 51.79 -5.28 -28.08
C PRO A 268 52.14 -6.61 -28.76
N ARG A 269 52.40 -6.55 -30.07
CA ARG A 269 52.79 -7.70 -30.90
C ARG A 269 54.21 -8.14 -30.53
N GLY A 270 54.44 -9.44 -30.37
CA GLY A 270 55.77 -9.99 -30.11
C GLY A 270 56.76 -9.71 -31.26
N LEU A 271 58.04 -9.54 -30.93
CA LEU A 271 59.11 -9.27 -31.88
C LEU A 271 59.29 -10.41 -32.90
N GLN A 272 59.56 -10.04 -34.15
CA GLN A 272 59.73 -10.96 -35.29
C GLN A 272 61.03 -11.76 -35.14
N GLY A 273 60.98 -13.07 -35.40
CA GLY A 273 62.16 -13.94 -35.37
C GLY A 273 63.14 -13.64 -36.51
N ILE A 274 64.44 -13.76 -36.23
CA ILE A 274 65.53 -13.65 -37.21
C ILE A 274 65.51 -14.82 -38.20
N SER A 275 65.78 -14.54 -39.47
CA SER A 275 65.77 -15.52 -40.57
C SER A 275 66.91 -16.54 -40.45
N GLY A 276 66.65 -17.80 -40.78
CA GLY A 276 67.66 -18.87 -40.77
C GLY A 276 68.70 -18.72 -41.90
N PRO A 277 69.91 -19.26 -41.74
CA PRO A 277 70.94 -19.20 -42.77
C PRO A 277 70.61 -20.09 -43.99
N PRO A 278 71.17 -19.80 -45.19
CA PRO A 278 70.94 -20.58 -46.41
C PRO A 278 71.42 -22.04 -46.27
N GLY A 279 70.69 -22.98 -46.86
CA GLY A 279 71.01 -24.41 -46.81
C GLY A 279 72.24 -24.81 -47.65
N ASP A 280 72.90 -25.89 -47.24
CA ASP A 280 74.11 -26.39 -47.90
C ASP A 280 73.85 -26.96 -49.30
N PRO A 281 74.80 -26.83 -50.25
CA PRO A 281 74.70 -27.42 -51.59
C PRO A 281 74.62 -28.95 -51.57
N GLY A 282 73.73 -29.52 -52.37
CA GLY A 282 73.52 -30.98 -52.46
C GLY A 282 74.73 -31.75 -53.06
N PRO A 283 74.82 -33.06 -52.80
CA PRO A 283 75.96 -33.88 -53.21
C PRO A 283 76.03 -34.04 -54.73
N LYS A 284 77.26 -34.15 -55.25
CA LYS A 284 77.51 -34.45 -56.67
C LYS A 284 77.07 -35.88 -57.01
N GLY A 285 76.23 -36.03 -58.03
CA GLY A 285 75.93 -37.33 -58.63
C GLY A 285 77.14 -37.88 -59.41
N PHE A 286 77.41 -39.18 -59.26
CA PHE A 286 78.51 -39.91 -59.90
C PHE A 286 78.09 -40.56 -61.22
N GLN A 287 78.97 -40.41 -62.22
CA GLN A 287 79.10 -41.03 -63.57
C GLN A 287 77.85 -41.39 -64.40
#